data_AF-A0A963PMI6-F1
#
_entry.id   AF-A0A963PMI6-F1
#
_cell.length_a   1.000
_cell.length_b   1.000
_cell.length_c   1.000
_cell.angle_alpha   90.00
_cell.angle_beta   90.00
_cell.angle_gamma   90.00
#
_symmetry.space_group_name_H-M   'P 1'
#
loop_
_entity.id
_entity.type
_entity.pdbx_description
1 polymer ?
#
loop_
_entity_poly.entity_id
_entity_poly.type
_entity_poly.pdbx_seq_one_letter_code
_entity_poly.pdbx_strand_id
1 'polypeptide(L)'
;MLAEALELFATVPFWVAVLRIATPLILGTLGVLLCERAGVLNLGIEGIMVAGAFAGWLTVYQGGGLWLGVVVAAAVGALFGLLHGFLTVTLALSQHVTGLGITLFASSLASYAYRVSFPKVSTPPTIEPFADMAWLPLPVLNAQTPLTLLALLLVPVIGYVLYRTPLGLALRMVGENPAAAEGQGLSVARVRIGAIMAG
;
A
#
# COMPACT_ATOMS: atom_id res chain seq x y z
N MET A 1 -19.47 -13.51 -29.06
CA MET A 1 -18.25 -12.77 -28.68
C MET A 1 -18.52 -11.35 -28.20
N LEU A 2 -18.89 -10.37 -29.04
CA LEU A 2 -19.08 -8.98 -28.57
C LEU A 2 -20.31 -8.82 -27.64
N ALA A 3 -21.43 -9.48 -27.98
CA ALA A 3 -22.65 -9.45 -27.17
C ALA A 3 -22.45 -10.10 -25.79
N GLU A 4 -21.79 -11.26 -25.73
CA GLU A 4 -21.45 -11.95 -24.47
C GLU A 4 -20.54 -11.10 -23.58
N ALA A 5 -19.59 -10.36 -24.17
CA ALA A 5 -18.75 -9.45 -23.41
C ALA A 5 -19.56 -8.29 -22.81
N LEU A 6 -20.50 -7.71 -23.58
CA LEU A 6 -21.39 -6.65 -23.09
C LEU A 6 -22.32 -7.14 -21.96
N GLU A 7 -22.83 -8.36 -22.07
CA GLU A 7 -23.63 -8.98 -21.02
C GLU A 7 -22.82 -9.16 -19.74
N LEU A 8 -21.55 -9.59 -19.84
CA LEU A 8 -20.66 -9.74 -18.68
C LEU A 8 -20.50 -8.42 -17.90
N PHE A 9 -20.28 -7.29 -18.60
CA PHE A 9 -20.13 -5.96 -17.98
C PHE A 9 -21.40 -5.47 -17.28
N ALA A 10 -22.58 -5.99 -17.65
CA ALA A 10 -23.84 -5.64 -17.01
C ALA A 10 -24.08 -6.42 -15.69
N THR A 11 -23.27 -7.44 -15.40
CA THR A 11 -23.49 -8.29 -14.22
C THR A 11 -22.87 -7.71 -12.94
N VAL A 12 -23.57 -7.85 -11.82
CA VAL A 12 -23.06 -7.47 -10.49
C VAL A 12 -21.81 -8.27 -10.07
N PRO A 13 -21.75 -9.60 -10.24
CA PRO A 13 -20.58 -10.39 -9.87
C PRO A 13 -19.29 -9.95 -10.58
N PHE A 14 -19.39 -9.47 -11.82
CA PHE A 14 -18.25 -8.89 -12.53
C PHE A 14 -17.65 -7.71 -11.76
N TRP A 15 -18.48 -6.73 -11.39
CA TRP A 15 -18.02 -5.55 -10.65
C TRP A 15 -17.55 -5.87 -9.23
N VAL A 16 -18.14 -6.89 -8.59
CA VAL A 16 -17.65 -7.40 -7.30
C VAL A 16 -16.23 -7.93 -7.42
N ALA A 17 -15.94 -8.73 -8.46
CA ALA A 17 -14.60 -9.24 -8.73
C ALA A 17 -13.60 -8.12 -9.09
N VAL A 18 -14.04 -7.14 -9.90
CA VAL A 18 -13.23 -5.96 -10.26
C VAL A 18 -12.77 -5.22 -9.01
N LEU A 19 -13.68 -4.86 -8.10
CA LEU A 19 -13.30 -4.14 -6.89
C LEU A 19 -12.43 -4.99 -5.95
N ARG A 20 -12.67 -6.30 -5.88
CA ARG A 20 -11.86 -7.21 -5.05
C ARG A 20 -10.40 -7.23 -5.50
N ILE A 21 -10.15 -7.26 -6.81
CA ILE A 21 -8.79 -7.21 -7.39
C ILE A 21 -8.21 -5.79 -7.32
N ALA A 22 -9.04 -4.77 -7.58
CA ALA A 22 -8.60 -3.38 -7.60
C ALA A 22 -8.22 -2.85 -6.21
N THR A 23 -8.84 -3.33 -5.13
CA THR A 23 -8.61 -2.82 -3.75
C THR A 23 -7.13 -2.76 -3.36
N PRO A 24 -6.34 -3.86 -3.39
CA PRO A 24 -4.91 -3.80 -3.07
C PRO A 24 -4.11 -2.96 -4.07
N LEU A 25 -4.51 -2.92 -5.34
CA LEU A 25 -3.85 -2.09 -6.36
C LEU A 25 -4.07 -0.60 -6.09
N ILE A 26 -5.27 -0.18 -5.68
CA ILE A 26 -5.56 1.19 -5.28
C ILE A 26 -4.67 1.60 -4.10
N LEU A 27 -4.58 0.77 -3.05
CA LEU A 27 -3.73 1.06 -1.90
C LEU A 27 -2.25 1.19 -2.30
N GLY A 28 -1.73 0.23 -3.07
CA GLY A 28 -0.34 0.29 -3.54
C GLY A 28 -0.05 1.49 -4.45
N THR A 29 -0.95 1.79 -5.40
CA THR A 29 -0.79 2.92 -6.32
C THR A 29 -0.89 4.28 -5.62
N LEU A 30 -1.76 4.41 -4.62
CA LEU A 30 -1.83 5.62 -3.80
C LEU A 30 -0.53 5.83 -3.02
N GLY A 31 0.07 4.76 -2.51
CA GLY A 31 1.37 4.82 -1.84
C GLY A 31 2.51 5.26 -2.77
N VAL A 32 2.58 4.64 -3.95
CA VAL A 32 3.54 5.02 -4.99
C VAL A 32 3.31 6.48 -5.45
N LEU A 33 2.07 6.91 -5.60
CA LEU A 33 1.74 8.30 -5.94
C LEU A 33 2.34 9.30 -4.93
N LEU A 34 2.25 9.02 -3.62
CA LEU A 34 2.86 9.88 -2.60
C LEU A 34 4.37 9.94 -2.74
N CYS A 35 5.02 8.79 -2.98
CA CYS A 35 6.47 8.72 -3.21
C CYS A 35 6.89 9.54 -4.43
N GLU A 36 6.21 9.36 -5.57
CA GLU A 36 6.52 10.05 -6.82
C GLU A 36 6.31 11.56 -6.71
N ARG A 37 5.26 11.98 -5.99
CA ARG A 37 5.02 13.41 -5.73
C ARG A 37 6.10 14.03 -4.85
N ALA A 38 6.80 13.24 -4.03
CA ALA A 38 7.97 13.67 -3.29
C ALA A 38 9.27 13.69 -4.13
N GLY A 39 9.23 13.21 -5.37
CA GLY A 39 10.40 13.06 -6.24
C GLY A 39 11.23 11.80 -5.97
N VAL A 40 10.62 10.76 -5.38
CA VAL A 40 11.29 9.47 -5.13
C VAL A 40 10.46 8.32 -5.69
N LEU A 41 11.03 7.56 -6.61
CA LEU A 41 10.40 6.36 -7.14
C LEU A 41 10.52 5.21 -6.12
N ASN A 42 9.42 4.51 -5.87
CA ASN A 42 9.39 3.33 -5.00
C ASN A 42 9.07 2.07 -5.79
N LEU A 43 10.10 1.50 -6.42
CA LEU A 43 10.04 0.20 -7.10
C LEU A 43 10.07 -1.00 -6.13
N GLY A 44 10.18 -0.72 -4.81
CA GLY A 44 10.16 -1.70 -3.74
C GLY A 44 8.76 -2.14 -3.31
N ILE A 45 7.72 -1.45 -3.77
CA ILE A 45 6.36 -1.54 -3.21
C ILE A 45 5.79 -2.95 -3.19
N GLU A 46 6.08 -3.77 -4.20
CA GLU A 46 5.57 -5.15 -4.28
C GLU A 46 6.06 -5.99 -3.09
N GLY A 47 7.37 -5.98 -2.81
CA GLY A 47 7.90 -6.72 -1.67
C GLY A 47 7.48 -6.13 -0.32
N ILE A 48 7.32 -4.80 -0.25
CA ILE A 48 6.80 -4.13 0.94
C ILE A 48 5.36 -4.59 1.25
N MET A 49 4.51 -4.66 0.21
CA MET A 49 3.15 -5.18 0.33
C MET A 49 3.14 -6.66 0.76
N VAL A 50 4.03 -7.49 0.21
CA VAL A 50 4.17 -8.90 0.61
C VAL A 50 4.58 -9.03 2.07
N ALA A 51 5.58 -8.28 2.53
CA ALA A 51 6.04 -8.31 3.92
C ALA A 51 4.96 -7.79 4.89
N GLY A 52 4.27 -6.71 4.53
CA GLY A 52 3.14 -6.18 5.30
C GLY A 52 1.98 -7.17 5.39
N ALA A 53 1.60 -7.79 4.26
CA ALA A 53 0.55 -8.80 4.22
C ALA A 53 0.87 -10.01 5.10
N PHE A 54 2.11 -10.52 5.02
CA PHE A 54 2.56 -11.63 5.87
C PHE A 54 2.53 -11.25 7.36
N ALA A 55 3.10 -10.10 7.73
CA ALA A 55 3.16 -9.67 9.13
C ALA A 55 1.77 -9.41 9.72
N GLY A 56 0.88 -8.76 8.96
CA GLY A 56 -0.50 -8.52 9.36
C GLY A 56 -1.29 -9.81 9.52
N TRP A 57 -1.20 -10.73 8.55
CA TRP A 57 -1.81 -12.05 8.64
C TRP A 57 -1.28 -12.85 9.84
N LEU A 58 0.05 -12.88 10.04
CA LEU A 58 0.67 -13.62 11.13
C LEU A 58 0.26 -13.08 12.51
N THR A 59 0.02 -11.77 12.61
CA THR A 59 -0.50 -11.14 13.83
C THR A 59 -1.89 -11.66 14.16
N VAL A 60 -2.79 -11.71 13.16
CA VAL A 60 -4.15 -12.23 13.35
C VAL A 60 -4.12 -13.72 13.65
N TYR A 61 -3.28 -14.47 12.94
CA TYR A 61 -3.10 -15.90 13.16
C TYR A 61 -2.65 -16.24 14.58
N GLN A 62 -1.83 -15.39 15.21
CA GLN A 62 -1.41 -15.55 16.60
C GLN A 62 -2.46 -15.09 17.64
N GLY A 63 -3.68 -14.74 17.21
CA GLY A 63 -4.78 -14.33 18.09
C GLY A 63 -4.99 -12.81 18.18
N GLY A 64 -4.29 -12.02 17.36
CA GLY A 64 -4.58 -10.59 17.23
C GLY A 64 -5.90 -10.32 16.49
N GLY A 65 -6.48 -9.14 16.71
CA GLY A 65 -7.66 -8.71 15.95
C GLY A 65 -7.33 -8.30 14.50
N LEU A 66 -8.31 -8.35 13.60
CA LEU A 66 -8.12 -7.99 12.18
C LEU A 66 -7.56 -6.57 11.97
N TRP A 67 -8.10 -5.58 12.69
CA TRP A 67 -7.61 -4.21 12.63
C TRP A 67 -6.20 -4.05 13.20
N LEU A 68 -5.83 -4.85 14.20
CA LEU A 68 -4.45 -4.89 14.70
C LEU A 68 -3.52 -5.43 13.61
N GLY A 69 -3.93 -6.47 12.88
CA GLY A 69 -3.19 -6.97 11.71
C GLY A 69 -2.99 -5.89 10.64
N VAL A 70 -4.01 -5.07 10.36
CA VAL A 70 -3.89 -3.92 9.43
C VAL A 70 -2.88 -2.89 9.92
N VAL A 71 -2.92 -2.53 11.21
CA VAL A 71 -1.95 -1.59 11.80
C VAL A 71 -0.52 -2.15 11.74
N VAL A 72 -0.33 -3.43 12.03
CA VAL A 72 0.99 -4.08 11.92
C VAL A 72 1.48 -4.10 10.46
N ALA A 73 0.61 -4.42 9.50
CA ALA A 73 0.95 -4.39 8.08
C ALA A 73 1.39 -2.98 7.64
N ALA A 74 0.65 -1.94 8.05
CA ALA A 74 1.01 -0.55 7.79
C ALA A 74 2.34 -0.14 8.45
N ALA A 75 2.59 -0.58 9.69
CA ALA A 75 3.83 -0.30 10.40
C ALA A 75 5.04 -0.97 9.72
N VAL A 76 4.90 -2.21 9.24
CA VAL A 76 5.92 -2.89 8.43
C VAL A 76 6.15 -2.15 7.12
N GLY A 77 5.07 -1.70 6.46
CA GLY A 77 5.16 -0.84 5.28
C GLY A 77 5.99 0.41 5.52
N ALA A 78 5.64 1.16 6.57
CA ALA A 78 6.35 2.38 6.97
C ALA A 78 7.81 2.12 7.36
N LEU A 79 8.12 0.96 7.97
CA LEU A 79 9.50 0.59 8.30
C LEU A 79 10.34 0.33 7.05
N PHE A 80 9.80 -0.37 6.06
CA PHE A 80 10.48 -0.54 4.78
C PHE A 80 10.54 0.77 3.98
N GLY A 81 9.52 1.62 4.07
CA GLY A 81 9.54 2.97 3.51
C GLY A 81 10.64 3.83 4.13
N LEU A 82 10.83 3.74 5.45
CA LEU A 82 11.93 4.40 6.15
C LEU A 82 13.29 3.88 5.68
N LEU A 83 13.43 2.55 5.51
CA LEU A 83 14.65 1.95 4.96
C LEU A 83 14.93 2.46 3.53
N HIS A 84 13.93 2.44 2.65
CA HIS A 84 14.05 2.94 1.27
C HIS A 84 14.42 4.42 1.25
N GLY A 85 13.73 5.23 2.06
CA GLY A 85 13.99 6.65 2.19
C GLY A 85 15.38 6.94 2.75
N PHE A 86 15.85 6.19 3.75
CA PHE A 86 17.22 6.33 4.26
C PHE A 86 18.25 6.04 3.15
N LEU A 87 18.11 4.92 2.45
CA LEU A 87 19.03 4.52 1.39
C LEU A 87 19.03 5.52 0.20
N THR A 88 17.86 6.00 -0.21
CA THR A 88 17.74 6.82 -1.44
C THR A 88 17.86 8.32 -1.18
N VAL A 89 17.29 8.82 -0.09
CA VAL A 89 17.26 10.25 0.22
C VAL A 89 18.47 10.67 1.03
N THR A 90 18.90 9.85 2.01
CA THR A 90 20.03 10.21 2.89
C THR A 90 21.36 9.77 2.28
N LEU A 91 21.43 8.55 1.76
CA LEU A 91 22.67 8.00 1.17
C LEU A 91 22.78 8.20 -0.35
N ALA A 92 21.80 8.86 -0.98
CA ALA A 92 21.78 9.15 -2.42
C ALA A 92 22.01 7.92 -3.32
N LEU A 93 21.59 6.73 -2.87
CA LEU A 93 21.68 5.52 -3.68
C LEU A 93 20.64 5.51 -4.81
N SER A 94 20.91 4.72 -5.85
CA SER A 94 19.97 4.55 -6.96
C SER A 94 18.64 3.99 -6.46
N GLN A 95 17.55 4.73 -6.73
CA GLN A 95 16.17 4.34 -6.38
C GLN A 95 15.74 3.03 -7.05
N HIS A 96 16.27 2.76 -8.24
CA HIS A 96 16.01 1.51 -8.97
C HIS A 96 16.66 0.32 -8.29
N VAL A 97 17.95 0.44 -7.96
CA VAL A 97 18.71 -0.66 -7.34
C VAL A 97 18.20 -0.95 -5.92
N THR A 98 17.99 0.10 -5.12
CA THR A 98 17.45 -0.01 -3.76
C THR A 98 16.02 -0.56 -3.77
N GLY A 99 15.14 -0.06 -4.63
CA GLY A 99 13.77 -0.54 -4.76
C GLY A 99 13.70 -2.02 -5.13
N LEU A 100 14.40 -2.44 -6.20
CA LEU A 100 14.45 -3.86 -6.59
C LEU A 100 15.08 -4.73 -5.49
N GLY A 101 16.12 -4.23 -4.81
CA GLY A 101 16.73 -4.92 -3.67
C GLY A 101 15.75 -5.13 -2.51
N ILE A 102 14.94 -4.11 -2.19
CA ILE A 102 13.90 -4.20 -1.16
C ILE A 102 12.82 -5.19 -1.59
N THR A 103 12.38 -5.18 -2.85
CA THR A 103 11.39 -6.16 -3.34
C THR A 103 11.89 -7.59 -3.14
N LEU A 104 13.12 -7.88 -3.56
CA LEU A 104 13.71 -9.22 -3.40
C LEU A 104 13.89 -9.59 -1.93
N PHE A 105 14.41 -8.68 -1.12
CA PHE A 105 14.66 -8.93 0.30
C PHE A 105 13.37 -9.15 1.09
N ALA A 106 12.39 -8.24 0.96
CA ALA A 106 11.14 -8.30 1.70
C ALA A 106 10.32 -9.54 1.32
N SER A 107 10.19 -9.85 0.04
CA SER A 107 9.49 -11.06 -0.44
C SER A 107 10.19 -12.35 0.01
N SER A 108 11.52 -12.40 -0.06
CA SER A 108 12.30 -13.57 0.38
C SER A 108 12.23 -13.76 1.89
N LEU A 109 12.32 -12.67 2.65
CA LEU A 109 12.23 -12.70 4.11
C LEU A 109 10.85 -13.16 4.57
N ALA A 110 9.78 -12.64 3.98
CA ALA A 110 8.41 -13.08 4.28
C ALA A 110 8.22 -14.57 3.96
N SER A 111 8.70 -15.01 2.79
CA SER A 111 8.64 -16.41 2.36
C SER A 111 9.44 -17.34 3.29
N TYR A 112 10.64 -16.91 3.70
CA TYR A 112 11.48 -17.65 4.63
C TYR A 112 10.84 -17.74 6.02
N ALA A 113 10.36 -16.61 6.55
CA ALA A 113 9.70 -16.54 7.85
C ALA A 113 8.46 -17.43 7.90
N TYR A 114 7.65 -17.45 6.84
CA TYR A 114 6.53 -18.39 6.70
C TYR A 114 7.01 -19.85 6.80
N ARG A 115 8.02 -20.25 6.02
CA ARG A 115 8.52 -21.63 6.00
C ARG A 115 9.12 -22.08 7.33
N VAL A 116 9.80 -21.19 8.04
CA VAL A 116 10.36 -21.48 9.37
C VAL A 116 9.28 -21.59 10.43
N SER A 117 8.26 -20.72 10.36
CA SER A 117 7.13 -20.74 11.32
C SER A 117 6.19 -21.92 11.08
N PHE A 118 6.07 -22.38 9.83
CA PHE A 118 5.14 -23.42 9.40
C PHE A 118 5.85 -24.53 8.60
N PRO A 119 6.80 -25.27 9.21
CA PRO A 119 7.67 -26.20 8.47
C PRO A 119 6.96 -27.47 7.98
N LYS A 120 5.79 -27.80 8.55
CA LYS A 120 5.02 -29.01 8.24
C LYS A 120 3.54 -28.70 8.16
N VAL A 121 3.12 -28.04 7.09
CA VAL A 121 1.71 -27.75 6.82
C VAL A 121 1.23 -28.52 5.59
N SER A 122 0.21 -29.34 5.76
CA SER A 122 -0.51 -30.02 4.66
C SER A 122 -1.58 -29.12 4.05
N THR A 123 -2.11 -28.19 4.84
CA THR A 123 -3.03 -27.13 4.43
C THR A 123 -2.50 -25.78 4.92
N PRO A 124 -2.52 -24.73 4.09
CA PRO A 124 -2.08 -23.41 4.52
C PRO A 124 -2.90 -22.95 5.74
N PRO A 125 -2.27 -22.44 6.80
CA PRO A 125 -3.02 -21.92 7.94
C PRO A 125 -3.87 -20.71 7.49
N THR A 126 -5.13 -20.68 7.93
CA THR A 126 -6.08 -19.62 7.57
C THR A 126 -6.46 -18.80 8.78
N ILE A 127 -6.97 -17.59 8.52
CA ILE A 127 -7.64 -16.73 9.49
C ILE A 127 -9.07 -16.52 9.01
N GLU A 128 -9.97 -16.18 9.92
CA GLU A 128 -11.29 -15.65 9.53
C GLU A 128 -11.08 -14.22 9.01
N PRO A 129 -11.32 -13.95 7.70
CA PRO A 129 -11.07 -12.63 7.12
C PRO A 129 -12.17 -11.63 7.51
N PHE A 130 -12.00 -10.37 7.12
CA PHE A 130 -13.09 -9.39 7.21
C PHE A 130 -14.33 -9.91 6.49
N ALA A 131 -15.47 -9.87 7.20
CA ALA A 131 -16.76 -10.21 6.62
C ALA A 131 -17.22 -9.17 5.57
N ASP A 132 -18.07 -9.63 4.67
CA ASP A 132 -18.72 -8.78 3.68
C ASP A 132 -19.65 -7.76 4.37
N MET A 133 -19.74 -6.56 3.80
CA MET A 133 -20.57 -5.48 4.33
C MET A 133 -22.04 -5.61 3.89
N ALA A 134 -22.67 -6.74 4.22
CA ALA A 134 -24.04 -7.08 3.81
C ALA A 134 -25.10 -6.05 4.27
N TRP A 135 -24.77 -5.21 5.24
CA TRP A 135 -25.60 -4.11 5.73
C TRP A 135 -25.73 -2.93 4.75
N LEU A 136 -24.89 -2.85 3.70
CA LEU A 136 -24.93 -1.78 2.72
C LEU A 136 -26.00 -2.07 1.64
N PRO A 137 -26.87 -1.12 1.26
CA PRO A 137 -27.91 -1.35 0.25
C PRO A 137 -27.39 -1.36 -1.19
N LEU A 138 -26.07 -1.28 -1.41
CA LEU A 138 -25.43 -1.18 -2.72
C LEU A 138 -24.92 -2.57 -3.16
N PRO A 139 -25.51 -3.21 -4.21
CA PRO A 139 -25.25 -4.61 -4.55
C PRO A 139 -23.80 -4.99 -4.87
N VAL A 140 -22.97 -4.02 -5.29
CA VAL A 140 -21.54 -4.27 -5.57
C VAL A 140 -20.68 -4.10 -4.32
N LEU A 141 -21.04 -3.15 -3.45
CA LEU A 141 -20.26 -2.81 -2.26
C LEU A 141 -20.61 -3.67 -1.05
N ASN A 142 -21.81 -4.25 -1.00
CA ASN A 142 -22.23 -5.10 0.09
C ASN A 142 -21.49 -6.46 0.14
N ALA A 143 -20.92 -6.88 -0.99
CA ALA A 143 -20.08 -8.08 -1.15
C ALA A 143 -18.56 -7.77 -1.06
N GLN A 144 -18.22 -6.60 -0.51
CA GLN A 144 -16.83 -6.17 -0.29
C GLN A 144 -16.50 -6.11 1.19
N THR A 145 -15.22 -6.00 1.48
CA THR A 145 -14.70 -5.83 2.85
C THR A 145 -14.54 -4.34 3.20
N PRO A 146 -14.43 -4.00 4.50
CA PRO A 146 -14.15 -2.62 4.93
C PRO A 146 -12.89 -2.01 4.30
N LEU A 147 -11.89 -2.82 3.92
CA LEU A 147 -10.68 -2.31 3.26
C LEU A 147 -10.95 -1.77 1.85
N THR A 148 -11.98 -2.27 1.16
CA THR A 148 -12.40 -1.73 -0.13
C THR A 148 -12.99 -0.32 0.03
N LEU A 149 -13.81 -0.10 1.06
CA LEU A 149 -14.29 1.26 1.36
C LEU A 149 -13.15 2.18 1.76
N LEU A 150 -12.20 1.69 2.57
CA LEU A 150 -11.01 2.46 2.93
C LEU A 150 -10.22 2.86 1.68
N ALA A 151 -9.94 1.93 0.77
CA ALA A 151 -9.23 2.20 -0.47
C ALA A 151 -9.95 3.24 -1.34
N LEU A 152 -11.27 3.08 -1.52
CA LEU A 152 -12.08 4.04 -2.29
C LEU A 152 -12.15 5.43 -1.63
N LEU A 153 -12.20 5.49 -0.30
CA LEU A 153 -12.21 6.75 0.45
C LEU A 153 -10.84 7.44 0.42
N LEU A 154 -9.75 6.68 0.44
CA LEU A 154 -8.40 7.22 0.39
C LEU A 154 -8.09 7.96 -0.93
N VAL A 155 -8.72 7.58 -2.04
CA VAL A 155 -8.54 8.26 -3.34
C VAL A 155 -8.88 9.76 -3.26
N PRO A 156 -10.13 10.18 -2.94
CA PRO A 156 -10.44 11.59 -2.81
C PRO A 156 -9.74 12.26 -1.63
N VAL A 157 -9.46 11.53 -0.54
CA VAL A 157 -8.72 12.09 0.61
C VAL A 157 -7.30 12.47 0.22
N ILE A 158 -6.55 11.57 -0.41
CA ILE A 158 -5.19 11.85 -0.89
C ILE A 158 -5.23 12.93 -1.97
N GLY A 159 -6.20 12.90 -2.89
CA GLY A 159 -6.40 13.97 -3.85
C GLY A 159 -6.60 15.33 -3.18
N TYR A 160 -7.47 15.42 -2.18
CA TYR A 160 -7.67 16.64 -1.41
C TYR A 160 -6.40 17.08 -0.68
N VAL A 161 -5.71 16.17 0.01
CA VAL A 161 -4.45 16.47 0.71
C VAL A 161 -3.41 17.03 -0.26
N LEU A 162 -3.18 16.37 -1.40
CA LEU A 162 -2.16 16.77 -2.38
C LEU A 162 -2.44 18.14 -3.01
N TYR A 163 -3.71 18.43 -3.32
CA TYR A 163 -4.07 19.61 -4.11
C TYR A 163 -4.63 20.79 -3.31
N ARG A 164 -5.13 20.55 -2.09
CA ARG A 164 -5.86 21.57 -1.29
C ARG A 164 -5.26 21.83 0.09
N THR A 165 -4.13 21.23 0.45
CA THR A 165 -3.49 21.46 1.77
C THR A 165 -2.04 21.95 1.65
N PRO A 166 -1.51 22.67 2.67
CA PRO A 166 -0.11 23.08 2.73
C PRO A 166 0.86 21.90 2.69
N LEU A 167 0.49 20.76 3.29
CA LEU A 167 1.29 19.54 3.26
C LEU A 167 1.43 19.00 1.83
N GLY A 168 0.33 18.99 1.07
CA GLY A 168 0.36 18.59 -0.34
C GLY A 168 1.16 19.54 -1.22
N LEU A 169 1.09 20.85 -0.95
CA LEU A 169 1.93 21.83 -1.62
C LEU A 169 3.42 21.60 -1.31
N ALA A 170 3.77 21.42 -0.03
CA ALA A 170 5.13 21.14 0.40
C ALA A 170 5.68 19.86 -0.25
N LEU A 171 4.88 18.80 -0.29
CA LEU A 171 5.25 17.54 -0.92
C LEU A 171 5.58 17.72 -2.41
N ARG A 172 4.67 18.35 -3.17
CA ARG A 172 4.86 18.61 -4.60
C ARG A 172 6.05 19.53 -4.88
N MET A 173 6.24 20.57 -4.07
CA MET A 173 7.39 21.48 -4.18
C MET A 173 8.71 20.73 -3.98
N VAL A 174 8.78 19.82 -3.00
CA VAL A 174 9.97 19.01 -2.75
C VAL A 174 10.25 18.02 -3.89
N GLY A 175 9.21 17.55 -4.58
CA GLY A 175 9.37 16.72 -5.78
C GLY A 175 9.83 17.51 -7.01
N GLU A 176 9.26 18.69 -7.26
CA GLU A 176 9.49 19.48 -8.48
C GLU A 176 10.72 20.40 -8.39
N ASN A 177 10.92 21.10 -7.27
CA ASN A 177 12.05 22.00 -7.06
C ASN A 177 12.55 21.97 -5.59
N PRO A 178 13.44 21.01 -5.26
CA PRO A 178 13.99 20.86 -3.91
C PRO A 178 14.67 22.12 -3.39
N ALA A 179 15.41 22.83 -4.25
CA ALA A 179 16.14 24.04 -3.86
C ALA A 179 15.19 25.17 -3.45
N ALA A 180 14.05 25.32 -4.14
CA ALA A 180 13.01 26.27 -3.76
C ALA A 180 12.36 25.88 -2.42
N ALA A 181 12.14 24.58 -2.17
CA ALA A 181 11.60 24.12 -0.90
C ALA A 181 12.55 24.40 0.28
N GLU A 182 13.86 24.16 0.10
CA GLU A 182 14.88 24.49 1.11
C GLU A 182 14.99 26.00 1.36
N GLY A 183 14.90 26.81 0.31
CA GLY A 183 14.88 28.28 0.43
C GLY A 183 13.71 28.81 1.27
N GLN A 184 12.60 28.05 1.35
CA GLN A 184 11.45 28.36 2.19
C GLN A 184 11.53 27.73 3.59
N GLY A 185 12.66 27.12 3.96
CA GLY A 185 12.91 26.53 5.27
C GLY A 185 12.36 25.10 5.46
N LEU A 186 11.87 24.45 4.39
CA LEU A 186 11.41 23.06 4.47
C LEU A 186 12.60 22.09 4.38
N SER A 187 12.61 21.08 5.24
CA SER A 187 13.57 19.99 5.11
C SER A 187 13.10 19.01 4.04
N VAL A 188 13.71 19.09 2.85
CA VAL A 188 13.46 18.17 1.72
C VAL A 188 13.57 16.71 2.16
N ALA A 189 14.64 16.36 2.88
CA ALA A 189 14.88 15.00 3.32
C ALA A 189 13.73 14.46 4.20
N ARG A 190 13.27 15.24 5.18
CA ARG A 190 12.17 14.83 6.08
C ARG A 190 10.86 14.66 5.33
N VAL A 191 10.54 15.58 4.41
CA VAL A 191 9.31 15.51 3.63
C VAL A 191 9.32 14.29 2.71
N ARG A 192 10.44 14.01 2.03
CA ARG A 192 10.59 12.83 1.18
C ARG A 192 10.49 11.53 1.97
N ILE A 193 11.24 11.39 3.05
CA ILE A 193 11.20 10.19 3.89
C ILE A 193 9.80 9.98 4.47
N GLY A 194 9.16 11.05 4.97
CA GLY A 194 7.78 10.98 5.46
C GLY A 194 6.79 10.52 4.40
N ALA A 195 6.93 10.97 3.15
CA ALA A 195 6.09 10.54 2.04
C ALA A 195 6.29 9.06 1.68
N ILE A 196 7.55 8.59 1.70
CA ILE A 196 7.88 7.19 1.42
C ILE A 196 7.43 6.27 2.54
N MET A 197 7.41 6.73 3.79
CA MET A 197 6.87 5.97 4.92
C MET A 197 5.35 5.93 4.93
N ALA A 198 4.71 7.02 4.48
CA ALA A 198 3.25 7.13 4.43
C ALA A 198 2.64 6.38 3.24
N GLY A 199 3.40 6.22 2.15
CA GLY A 199 3.00 5.45 0.98
C GLY A 199 3.37 3.97 1.10
#